data_AF-A0A392N149-F1
#
_entry.id   AF-A0A392N149-F1
#
_cell.length_a   1.000
_cell.length_b   1.000
_cell.length_c   1.000
_cell.angle_alpha   90.00
_cell.angle_beta   90.00
_cell.angle_gamma   90.00
#
_symmetry.space_group_name_H-M   'P 1'
#
loop_
_entity.id
_entity.type
_entity.pdbx_description
1 polymer ?
#
loop_
_entity_poly.entity_id
_entity_poly.type
_entity_poly.pdbx_seq_one_letter_code
_entity_poly.pdbx_strand_id
1 'polypeptide(L)' 'TAGKVAVLIWHIWQNRNNQVWNDSKLSARQVGKKAVQSWEEWALVQGLIEEHHDTVLQQNNNVMQQQKQQTR' A
#
# COMPACT_ATOMS: atom_id res chain seq x y z
N THR A 1 7.16 -15.41 -0.02
CA THR A 1 7.82 -15.02 -1.28
C THR A 1 6.95 -15.26 -2.52
N ALA A 2 6.29 -16.41 -2.66
CA ALA A 2 5.47 -16.73 -3.84
C ALA A 2 4.34 -15.71 -4.13
N GLY A 3 3.63 -15.24 -3.10
CA GLY A 3 2.52 -14.29 -3.29
C GLY A 3 2.96 -12.92 -3.85
N LYS A 4 4.09 -12.37 -3.38
CA LYS A 4 4.68 -11.14 -3.95
C LYS A 4 4.96 -11.28 -5.45
N VAL A 5 5.51 -12.43 -5.85
CA VAL A 5 5.83 -12.73 -7.26
C VAL A 5 4.55 -12.90 -8.08
N ALA A 6 3.53 -13.57 -7.54
CA ALA A 6 2.25 -13.73 -8.21
C ALA A 6 1.56 -12.38 -8.49
N VAL A 7 1.52 -11.48 -7.50
CA VAL A 7 0.95 -10.13 -7.66
C VAL A 7 1.73 -9.31 -8.69
N LEU A 8 3.06 -9.45 -8.74
CA LEU A 8 3.89 -8.78 -9.75
C LEU A 8 3.59 -9.30 -11.16
N ILE A 9 3.53 -10.61 -11.35
CA ILE A 9 3.20 -11.23 -12.65
C ILE A 9 1.81 -10.78 -13.13
N TRP A 10 0.83 -10.75 -12.22
CA TRP A 10 -0.51 -10.25 -12.50
C TRP A 10 -0.50 -8.80 -12.99
N HIS A 11 0.25 -7.92 -12.32
CA HIS A 11 0.36 -6.51 -12.69
C HIS A 11 1.09 -6.31 -14.03
N ILE A 12 2.08 -7.13 -14.36
CA ILE A 12 2.75 -7.11 -15.67
C ILE A 12 1.77 -7.50 -16.77
N TRP A 13 0.99 -8.57 -16.56
CA TRP A 13 -0.02 -9.02 -17.50
C TRP A 13 -1.12 -7.95 -17.72
N GLN A 14 -1.63 -7.37 -16.64
CA GLN A 14 -2.58 -6.24 -16.69
C GLN A 14 -2.02 -5.04 -17.49
N ASN A 15 -0.77 -4.64 -17.25
CA ASN A 15 -0.14 -3.55 -17.98
C ASN A 15 -0.01 -3.85 -19.49
N ARG A 16 0.30 -5.11 -19.83
CA ARG A 16 0.35 -5.54 -21.24
C ARG A 16 -1.03 -5.48 -21.89
N ASN A 17 -2.08 -5.89 -21.20
CA ASN A 17 -3.45 -5.81 -21.69
C ASN A 17 -3.89 -4.36 -21.90
N ASN A 18 -3.60 -3.46 -20.95
CA ASN A 18 -3.92 -2.05 -21.11
C ASN A 18 -3.22 -1.43 -22.33
N GLN A 19 -2.00 -1.87 -22.65
CA GLN A 19 -1.35 -1.42 -23.88
C GLN A 19 -2.08 -1.92 -25.14
N VAL A 20 -2.63 -3.13 -25.12
CA VAL A 20 -3.34 -3.72 -26.28
C VAL A 20 -4.72 -3.08 -26.46
N TRP A 21 -5.45 -2.87 -25.37
CA TRP A 21 -6.86 -2.50 -25.42
C TRP A 21 -7.11 -0.99 -25.24
N ASN A 22 -6.21 -0.29 -24.55
CA ASN A 22 -6.42 1.10 -24.12
C ASN A 22 -5.27 2.04 -24.55
N ASP A 23 -4.31 1.55 -25.34
CA ASP A 23 -3.06 2.26 -25.73
C ASP A 23 -2.31 2.92 -24.55
N SER A 24 -2.54 2.39 -23.34
CA SER A 24 -2.03 2.95 -22.10
C SER A 24 -1.04 1.99 -21.47
N LYS A 25 0.17 2.50 -21.20
CA LYS A 25 1.27 1.71 -20.65
C LYS A 25 1.93 2.43 -19.49
N LEU A 26 1.99 1.75 -18.36
CA LEU A 26 2.80 2.18 -17.22
C LEU A 26 4.25 1.75 -17.41
N SER A 27 5.18 2.56 -16.90
CA SER A 27 6.59 2.19 -16.82
C SER A 27 6.78 0.99 -15.87
N ALA A 28 7.81 0.18 -16.11
CA ALA A 28 8.11 -0.98 -15.26
C ALA A 28 8.24 -0.62 -13.77
N ARG A 29 8.78 0.56 -13.45
CA ARG A 29 8.87 1.07 -12.08
C ARG A 29 7.49 1.33 -11.47
N GLN A 30 6.56 1.90 -12.23
CA GLN A 30 5.19 2.14 -11.76
C GLN A 30 4.43 0.83 -11.56
N VAL A 31 4.59 -0.13 -12.47
CA VAL A 31 4.02 -1.48 -12.34
C VAL A 31 4.54 -2.17 -11.08
N GLY A 32 5.86 -2.13 -10.85
CA GLY A 32 6.48 -2.69 -9.65
C GLY A 32 6.00 -2.03 -8.36
N LYS A 33 5.92 -0.69 -8.31
CA LYS A 33 5.36 0.04 -7.16
C LYS A 33 3.93 -0.38 -6.86
N LYS A 34 3.08 -0.44 -7.88
CA LYS A 34 1.67 -0.85 -7.73
C LYS A 34 1.58 -2.29 -7.20
N ALA A 35 2.39 -3.20 -7.73
CA ALA A 35 2.41 -4.59 -7.27
C ALA A 35 2.85 -4.73 -5.80
N VAL A 36 3.84 -3.96 -5.36
CA VAL A 36 4.30 -3.95 -3.96
C VAL A 36 3.20 -3.41 -3.04
N GLN A 37 2.60 -2.26 -3.40
CA GLN A 37 1.51 -1.66 -2.62
C GLN A 37 0.31 -2.61 -2.49
N SER A 38 -0.14 -3.21 -3.59
CA SER A 38 -1.26 -4.16 -3.55
C SER A 38 -0.93 -5.43 -2.75
N TRP A 39 0.32 -5.87 -2.74
CA TRP A 39 0.73 -6.98 -1.87
C TRP A 39 0.73 -6.58 -0.40
N GLU A 40 1.22 -5.39 -0.07
CA GLU A 40 1.25 -4.86 1.31
C GLU A 40 -0.16 -4.70 1.86
N GLU A 41 -1.07 -4.09 1.10
CA GLU A 41 -2.50 -3.99 1.44
C GLU A 41 -3.12 -5.37 1.69
N TRP A 42 -2.87 -6.33 0.80
CA TRP A 42 -3.41 -7.68 0.96
C TRP A 42 -2.82 -8.39 2.19
N ALA A 43 -1.52 -8.23 2.44
CA ALA A 43 -0.85 -8.84 3.58
C ALA A 43 -1.31 -8.23 4.92
N LEU A 44 -1.61 -6.93 4.96
CA LEU A 44 -2.23 -6.25 6.10
C LEU A 44 -3.63 -6.81 6.37
N VAL A 45 -4.48 -6.93 5.35
CA VAL A 45 -5.83 -7.51 5.46
C VAL A 45 -5.81 -8.94 5.99
N GLN A 46 -4.78 -9.72 5.65
CA GLN A 46 -4.61 -11.09 6.12
C GLN A 46 -3.96 -11.18 7.51
N GLY A 47 -3.63 -10.06 8.15
CA GLY A 47 -2.90 -10.03 9.43
C GLY A 47 -1.49 -10.63 9.34
N LEU A 48 -0.94 -10.80 8.12
CA LEU A 48 0.40 -11.36 7.90
C LEU A 48 1.50 -10.32 8.12
N ILE A 49 1.13 -9.05 8.12
CA ILE A 49 1.93 -7.93 8.56
C ILE A 49 1.12 -7.32 9.70
N GLU A 50 1.50 -7.59 10.95
CA GLU A 50 0.95 -6.87 12.10
C GLU A 50 1.21 -5.39 11.89
N GLU A 51 0.14 -4.60 11.98
CA GLU A 51 0.11 -3.23 11.50
C GLU A 51 1.14 -2.33 12.21
N HIS A 52 1.92 -1.61 11.40
CA HIS A 52 2.52 -0.33 11.77
C HIS A 52 1.50 0.83 11.55
N HIS A 53 0.20 0.57 11.69
CA HIS A 53 -0.87 1.55 11.47
C HIS A 53 -1.39 2.20 12.76
N ASP A 54 -0.89 1.80 13.94
CA ASP A 54 -1.24 2.50 15.18
C ASP A 54 -0.55 3.86 15.34
N THR A 55 0.50 4.16 14.56
CA THR A 55 1.31 5.35 14.83
C THR A 55 0.58 6.66 14.49
N VAL A 56 -0.28 6.69 13.47
CA VAL A 56 -0.95 7.95 13.04
C VAL A 56 -2.15 8.29 13.94
N LEU A 57 -2.93 7.30 14.37
CA LEU A 57 -4.05 7.52 15.29
C LEU A 57 -3.56 7.81 16.72
N GLN A 58 -2.48 7.16 17.16
CA GLN A 58 -1.89 7.42 18.47
C GLN A 58 -1.19 8.78 18.56
N GLN A 59 -0.49 9.22 17.49
CA GLN A 59 0.16 10.53 17.48
C GLN A 59 -0.87 11.68 17.51
N ASN A 60 -1.98 11.57 16.79
CA ASN A 60 -3.05 12.57 16.84
C ASN A 60 -3.73 12.65 18.22
N ASN A 61 -3.96 11.50 18.87
CA ASN A 61 -4.52 11.46 20.21
C ASN A 61 -3.54 12.04 21.27
N ASN A 62 -2.24 11.76 21.14
CA ASN A 62 -1.23 12.30 22.06
C ASN A 62 -1.05 13.82 21.90
N VAL A 63 -1.07 14.34 20.68
CA VAL A 63 -0.99 15.79 20.41
C VAL A 63 -2.22 16.52 20.96
N MET A 64 -3.41 15.95 20.80
CA MET A 64 -4.65 16.54 21.32
C MET A 64 -4.72 16.53 22.85
N GLN A 65 -4.13 15.53 23.50
CA GLN A 65 -4.02 15.49 24.96
C GLN A 65 -2.98 16.47 25.52
N GLN A 66 -1.85 16.68 24.84
CA GLN A 66 -0.87 17.69 25.25
C GLN A 66 -1.45 19.11 25.17
N GLN A 67 -2.25 19.43 24.15
CA GLN A 67 -2.92 20.73 24.06
C GLN A 67 -3.92 20.96 25.20
N LYS A 68 -4.64 19.92 25.64
CA LYS A 68 -5.55 20.04 26.79
C LYS A 68 -4.84 20.30 28.12
N GLN A 69 -3.58 19.92 28.25
CA GLN A 69 -2.79 20.14 29.47
C GLN A 69 -2.12 21.53 29.49
N GLN A 70 -1.90 22.15 28.33
CA GLN A 70 -1.33 23.50 28.24
C GLN A 70 -2.36 24.62 28.44
N THR A 71 -3.66 24.32 28.32
CA THR A 71 -4.77 25.27 28.50
C THR A 71 -5.40 25.19 29.90
N ARG A 72 -4.63 24.77 30.92
CA ARG A 72 -5.02 24.84 32.33
C ARG A 72 -4.09 25.76 33.10
#